data_AF-A0A7K3Z2F2-F1
#
_entry.id   AF-A0A7K3Z2F2-F1
#
_cell.length_a   1.000
_cell.length_b   1.000
_cell.length_c   1.000
_cell.angle_alpha   90.00
_cell.angle_beta   90.00
_cell.angle_gamma   90.00
#
_symmetry.space_group_name_H-M   'P 1'
#
loop_
_entity.id
_entity.type
_entity.pdbx_description
1 polymer ?
#
loop_
_entity_poly.entity_id
_entity_poly.type
_entity_poly.pdbx_seq_one_letter_code
_entity_poly.pdbx_strand_id
1 'polypeptide(L)'
;MSAKYQMYKDVAGKFRFRLKAANNKIVAVSEAYEQRSGCLNGIKSVQSNCNSEIYDATIEGPTVLNPKYTIFFDAKCGYRFNLTAKNGEIIAASEGYSTKDGCINGIHAVQKSCDAEIEDLTVTQTKETAVDETETLPKDSEKPTVTFESTGIKLELAKLPEQVNAGEVIFFKGKLIGDNGTGIPNAKISIREHDRSYLTDEILRVEYTKEDGSYEIGWKAKSVDWWDDTAEIYAQYDQDKEIKHIRTEIQKIVIK
;
A
#
# COMPACT_ATOMS: atom_id res chain seq x y z
N MET A 1 -2.29 13.90 13.12
CA MET A 1 -2.89 14.24 11.81
C MET A 1 -4.34 13.82 11.80
N SER A 2 -5.20 14.47 11.01
CA SER A 2 -6.61 14.10 10.85
C SER A 2 -6.79 13.09 9.71
N ALA A 3 -7.89 12.34 9.74
CA ALA A 3 -8.31 11.55 8.59
C ALA A 3 -8.65 12.45 7.41
N LYS A 4 -8.48 11.95 6.17
CA LYS A 4 -8.72 12.69 4.92
C LYS A 4 -9.23 11.78 3.82
N TYR A 5 -10.15 12.28 3.01
CA TYR A 5 -10.49 11.71 1.70
C TYR A 5 -9.56 12.29 0.65
N GLN A 6 -8.74 11.46 0.02
CA GLN A 6 -7.84 11.88 -1.06
C GLN A 6 -8.42 11.48 -2.41
N MET A 7 -8.81 12.45 -3.22
CA MET A 7 -9.24 12.22 -4.60
C MET A 7 -8.05 12.30 -5.54
N TYR A 8 -7.88 11.33 -6.42
CA TYR A 8 -6.76 11.21 -7.36
C TYR A 8 -7.21 10.65 -8.71
N LYS A 9 -6.35 10.78 -9.73
CA LYS A 9 -6.52 10.05 -10.99
C LYS A 9 -5.67 8.79 -10.95
N ASP A 10 -6.26 7.67 -11.34
CA ASP A 10 -5.51 6.44 -11.56
C ASP A 10 -4.76 6.46 -12.91
N VAL A 11 -4.00 5.40 -13.16
CA VAL A 11 -3.21 5.22 -14.39
C VAL A 11 -4.05 5.17 -15.67
N ALA A 12 -5.32 4.79 -15.57
CA ALA A 12 -6.28 4.76 -16.66
C ALA A 12 -6.95 6.13 -16.87
N GLY A 13 -6.55 7.14 -16.09
CA GLY A 13 -7.10 8.49 -16.14
C GLY A 13 -8.47 8.65 -15.47
N LYS A 14 -8.95 7.61 -14.77
CA LYS A 14 -10.23 7.64 -14.05
C LYS A 14 -10.03 8.26 -12.68
N PHE A 15 -11.09 8.88 -12.15
CA PHE A 15 -11.08 9.49 -10.83
C PHE A 15 -11.40 8.45 -9.76
N ARG A 16 -10.63 8.42 -8.69
CA ARG A 16 -10.84 7.58 -7.51
C ARG A 16 -10.65 8.39 -6.26
N PHE A 17 -11.21 7.93 -5.14
CA PHE A 17 -10.84 8.43 -3.84
C PHE A 17 -10.44 7.31 -2.91
N ARG A 18 -9.56 7.64 -1.96
CA ARG A 18 -9.21 6.78 -0.82
C ARG A 18 -9.42 7.54 0.47
N LEU A 19 -9.94 6.87 1.48
CA LEU A 19 -10.00 7.38 2.84
C LEU A 19 -8.76 6.95 3.60
N LYS A 20 -7.96 7.93 4.01
CA LYS A 20 -6.85 7.72 4.94
C LYS A 20 -7.27 8.10 6.34
N ALA A 21 -7.06 7.20 7.28
CA ALA A 21 -7.30 7.47 8.69
C ALA A 21 -6.18 8.37 9.28
N ALA A 22 -6.34 8.78 10.54
CA ALA A 22 -5.43 9.70 11.24
C ALA A 22 -3.96 9.24 11.30
N ASN A 23 -3.72 7.94 11.14
CA ASN A 23 -2.40 7.33 11.09
C ASN A 23 -1.88 7.12 9.66
N ASN A 24 -2.44 7.85 8.67
CA ASN A 24 -2.15 7.79 7.24
C ASN A 24 -2.49 6.48 6.53
N LYS A 25 -3.08 5.51 7.24
CA LYS A 25 -3.39 4.21 6.65
C LYS A 25 -4.69 4.26 5.86
N ILE A 26 -4.71 3.62 4.69
CA ILE A 26 -5.91 3.50 3.85
C ILE A 26 -6.91 2.57 4.56
N VAL A 27 -8.18 2.96 4.58
CA VAL A 27 -9.27 2.14 5.17
C VAL A 27 -10.36 1.81 4.19
N ALA A 28 -10.53 2.61 3.15
CA ALA A 28 -11.52 2.40 2.13
C ALA A 28 -11.13 3.10 0.83
N VAL A 29 -11.48 2.51 -0.30
CA VAL A 29 -11.22 3.02 -1.64
C VAL A 29 -12.51 2.95 -2.46
N SER A 30 -12.68 3.88 -3.39
CA SER A 30 -13.82 3.91 -4.29
C SER A 30 -13.62 3.08 -5.55
N GLU A 31 -14.73 2.80 -6.24
CA GLU A 31 -14.66 2.42 -7.65
C GLU A 31 -14.11 3.58 -8.52
N ALA A 32 -13.80 3.27 -9.77
CA ALA A 32 -13.32 4.24 -10.75
C ALA A 32 -14.48 5.06 -11.32
N TYR A 33 -14.34 6.39 -11.31
CA TYR A 33 -15.30 7.34 -11.87
C TYR A 33 -14.77 7.98 -13.14
N GLU A 34 -15.65 8.21 -14.11
CA GLU A 34 -15.31 8.94 -15.35
C GLU A 34 -15.04 10.43 -15.12
N GLN A 35 -15.67 11.02 -14.09
CA GLN A 35 -15.67 12.45 -13.87
C GLN A 35 -15.35 12.79 -12.41
N ARG A 36 -14.61 13.89 -12.21
CA ARG A 36 -14.30 14.46 -10.90
C ARG A 36 -15.55 14.70 -10.06
N SER A 37 -16.61 15.22 -10.67
CA SER A 37 -17.90 15.46 -10.02
C SER A 37 -18.54 14.17 -9.48
N GLY A 38 -18.46 13.08 -10.25
CA GLY A 38 -18.93 11.76 -9.84
C GLY A 38 -18.17 11.24 -8.62
N CYS A 39 -16.84 11.37 -8.64
CA CYS A 39 -15.98 10.97 -7.52
C CYS A 39 -16.29 11.80 -6.25
N LEU A 40 -16.46 13.11 -6.37
CA LEU A 40 -16.84 13.99 -5.26
C LEU A 40 -18.21 13.62 -4.68
N ASN A 41 -19.18 13.25 -5.52
CA ASN A 41 -20.48 12.77 -5.07
C ASN A 41 -20.36 11.41 -4.36
N GLY A 42 -19.47 10.54 -4.83
CA GLY A 42 -19.11 9.30 -4.15
C GLY A 42 -18.59 9.55 -2.73
N ILE A 43 -17.65 10.49 -2.57
CA ILE A 43 -17.15 10.88 -1.24
C ILE A 43 -18.30 11.35 -0.34
N LYS A 44 -19.11 12.30 -0.80
CA LYS A 44 -20.27 12.81 -0.04
C LYS A 44 -21.25 11.70 0.34
N SER A 45 -21.42 10.71 -0.55
CA SER A 45 -22.24 9.53 -0.27
C SER A 45 -21.64 8.70 0.86
N VAL A 46 -20.32 8.48 0.89
CA VAL A 46 -19.65 7.81 2.01
C VAL A 46 -19.82 8.61 3.29
N GLN A 47 -19.57 9.92 3.28
CA GLN A 47 -19.75 10.78 4.46
C GLN A 47 -21.18 10.71 5.01
N SER A 48 -22.18 10.64 4.13
CA SER A 48 -23.60 10.57 4.53
C SER A 48 -24.04 9.19 5.04
N ASN A 49 -23.38 8.12 4.58
CA ASN A 49 -23.73 6.74 4.91
C ASN A 49 -22.70 6.08 5.85
N CYS A 50 -21.70 6.82 6.34
CA CYS A 50 -20.58 6.27 7.11
C CYS A 50 -21.03 5.57 8.41
N ASN A 51 -22.14 5.99 9.02
CA ASN A 51 -22.70 5.42 10.26
C ASN A 51 -23.73 4.30 10.01
N SER A 52 -23.70 3.70 8.81
CA SER A 52 -24.61 2.59 8.48
C SER A 52 -24.34 1.35 9.33
N GLU A 53 -25.36 0.50 9.45
CA GLU A 53 -25.28 -0.76 10.19
C GLU A 53 -24.29 -1.75 9.54
N ILE A 54 -23.72 -2.63 10.36
CA ILE A 54 -22.79 -3.67 9.92
C ILE A 54 -23.57 -4.97 9.76
N TYR A 55 -23.54 -5.51 8.54
CA TYR A 55 -24.03 -6.85 8.22
C TYR A 55 -22.85 -7.78 7.97
N ASP A 56 -22.79 -8.87 8.73
CA ASP A 56 -21.75 -9.89 8.59
C ASP A 56 -22.27 -11.06 7.75
N ALA A 57 -21.85 -11.12 6.48
CA ALA A 57 -22.24 -12.17 5.55
C ALA A 57 -21.43 -13.47 5.73
N THR A 58 -20.52 -13.53 6.71
CA THR A 58 -19.73 -14.74 7.01
C THR A 58 -20.35 -15.63 8.08
N ILE A 59 -21.47 -15.21 8.66
CA ILE A 59 -22.26 -15.96 9.63
C ILE A 59 -23.73 -15.99 9.17
N GLU A 60 -24.48 -16.98 9.60
CA GLU A 60 -25.93 -17.01 9.35
C GLU A 60 -26.63 -15.91 10.17
N GLY A 61 -27.46 -15.11 9.51
CA GLY A 61 -28.17 -14.01 10.15
C GLY A 61 -29.12 -13.27 9.21
N PRO A 62 -30.01 -12.44 9.75
CA PRO A 62 -30.97 -11.68 8.95
C PRO A 62 -30.23 -10.65 8.07
N THR A 63 -30.69 -10.52 6.82
CA THR A 63 -30.17 -9.50 5.91
C THR A 63 -30.60 -8.11 6.39
N VAL A 64 -29.64 -7.18 6.45
CA VAL A 64 -29.90 -5.76 6.73
C VAL A 64 -30.21 -5.01 5.43
N LEU A 65 -31.07 -4.00 5.48
CA LEU A 65 -31.37 -3.13 4.32
C LEU A 65 -30.24 -2.13 4.07
N ASN A 66 -30.21 -1.56 2.87
CA ASN A 66 -29.27 -0.49 2.56
C ASN A 66 -29.71 0.86 3.18
N PRO A 67 -28.78 1.73 3.57
CA PRO A 67 -27.34 1.60 3.44
C PRO A 67 -26.75 0.72 4.55
N LYS A 68 -25.66 0.00 4.24
CA LYS A 68 -25.01 -0.92 5.18
C LYS A 68 -23.55 -1.17 4.83
N TYR A 69 -22.76 -1.54 5.83
CA TYR A 69 -21.53 -2.27 5.61
C TYR A 69 -21.84 -3.74 5.45
N THR A 70 -21.23 -4.41 4.47
CA THR A 70 -21.30 -5.86 4.32
C THR A 70 -19.90 -6.43 4.49
N ILE A 71 -19.67 -7.21 5.55
CA ILE A 71 -18.44 -7.97 5.76
C ILE A 71 -18.57 -9.30 5.02
N PHE A 72 -17.56 -9.65 4.23
CA PHE A 72 -17.47 -10.93 3.51
C PHE A 72 -16.03 -11.44 3.52
N PHE A 73 -15.82 -12.71 3.16
CA PHE A 73 -14.48 -13.29 3.03
C PHE A 73 -14.14 -13.47 1.55
N ASP A 74 -13.04 -12.86 1.13
CA ASP A 74 -12.42 -13.04 -0.18
C ASP A 74 -11.25 -14.02 -0.04
N ALA A 75 -11.28 -15.13 -0.79
CA ALA A 75 -10.26 -16.16 -0.70
C ALA A 75 -8.84 -15.67 -1.05
N LYS A 76 -8.71 -14.55 -1.79
CA LYS A 76 -7.41 -14.01 -2.20
C LYS A 76 -6.78 -13.08 -1.17
N CYS A 77 -7.58 -12.35 -0.40
CA CYS A 77 -7.10 -11.26 0.45
C CYS A 77 -7.73 -11.22 1.85
N GLY A 78 -8.63 -12.15 2.19
CA GLY A 78 -9.20 -12.27 3.53
C GLY A 78 -10.54 -11.54 3.69
N TYR A 79 -10.85 -11.12 4.92
CA TYR A 79 -12.09 -10.41 5.23
C TYR A 79 -12.10 -9.03 4.59
N ARG A 80 -13.22 -8.63 3.99
CA ARG A 80 -13.39 -7.30 3.40
C ARG A 80 -14.72 -6.72 3.83
N PHE A 81 -14.87 -5.41 3.71
CA PHE A 81 -16.16 -4.76 3.79
C PHE A 81 -16.44 -3.93 2.54
N ASN A 82 -17.71 -3.88 2.16
CA ASN A 82 -18.23 -2.87 1.24
C ASN A 82 -19.25 -2.01 1.97
N LEU A 83 -19.20 -0.69 1.76
CA LEU A 83 -20.28 0.21 2.11
C LEU A 83 -21.21 0.36 0.91
N THR A 84 -22.46 -0.04 1.08
CA THR A 84 -23.50 0.09 0.06
C THR A 84 -24.41 1.27 0.39
N ALA A 85 -24.65 2.14 -0.58
CA ALA A 85 -25.56 3.28 -0.46
C ALA A 85 -27.04 2.84 -0.54
N LYS A 86 -27.97 3.74 -0.20
CA LYS A 86 -29.43 3.49 -0.26
C LYS A 86 -29.92 2.96 -1.61
N ASN A 87 -29.29 3.37 -2.71
CA ASN A 87 -29.62 2.93 -4.07
C ASN A 87 -29.05 1.55 -4.43
N GLY A 88 -28.29 0.90 -3.54
CA GLY A 88 -27.68 -0.40 -3.77
C GLY A 88 -26.28 -0.38 -4.38
N GLU A 89 -25.74 0.79 -4.71
CA GLU A 89 -24.38 0.91 -5.26
C GLU A 89 -23.33 0.79 -4.16
N ILE A 90 -22.20 0.14 -4.49
CA ILE A 90 -21.03 0.11 -3.60
C ILE A 90 -20.32 1.45 -3.74
N ILE A 91 -20.24 2.18 -2.64
CA ILE A 91 -19.64 3.53 -2.61
C ILE A 91 -18.26 3.56 -1.96
N ALA A 92 -17.91 2.49 -1.23
CA ALA A 92 -16.57 2.28 -0.71
C ALA A 92 -16.32 0.78 -0.51
N ALA A 93 -15.10 0.34 -0.78
CA ALA A 93 -14.65 -1.01 -0.55
C ALA A 93 -13.34 -0.98 0.25
N SER A 94 -13.18 -1.93 1.16
CA SER A 94 -11.93 -2.08 1.91
C SER A 94 -10.94 -2.95 1.16
N GLU A 95 -9.69 -2.89 1.63
CA GLU A 95 -8.69 -3.92 1.40
C GLU A 95 -9.02 -5.20 2.20
N GLY A 96 -8.19 -6.21 2.01
CA GLY A 96 -8.35 -7.52 2.63
C GLY A 96 -7.71 -7.63 4.01
N TYR A 97 -8.51 -7.86 5.03
CA TYR A 97 -8.10 -8.07 6.42
C TYR A 97 -7.84 -9.55 6.72
N SER A 98 -6.75 -9.85 7.43
CA SER A 98 -6.44 -11.21 7.89
C SER A 98 -7.43 -11.72 8.95
N THR A 99 -8.10 -10.82 9.67
CA THR A 99 -9.09 -11.16 10.71
C THR A 99 -10.37 -10.35 10.56
N LYS A 100 -11.49 -10.94 11.00
CA LYS A 100 -12.78 -10.25 11.05
C LYS A 100 -12.75 -9.00 11.93
N ASP A 101 -12.08 -9.08 13.09
CA ASP A 101 -11.94 -7.93 14.00
C ASP A 101 -11.15 -6.78 13.37
N GLY A 102 -10.12 -7.10 12.56
CA GLY A 102 -9.40 -6.12 11.75
C GLY A 102 -10.33 -5.39 10.78
N CYS A 103 -11.21 -6.15 10.10
CA CYS A 103 -12.22 -5.60 9.20
C CYS A 103 -13.22 -4.68 9.92
N ILE A 104 -13.72 -5.09 11.09
CA ILE A 104 -14.61 -4.27 11.92
C ILE A 104 -13.90 -2.99 12.39
N ASN A 105 -12.63 -3.06 12.77
CA ASN A 105 -11.83 -1.89 13.12
C ASN A 105 -11.65 -0.93 11.92
N GLY A 106 -11.53 -1.49 10.71
CA GLY A 106 -11.56 -0.72 9.46
C GLY A 106 -12.87 0.05 9.31
N ILE A 107 -14.02 -0.59 9.51
CA ILE A 107 -15.34 0.06 9.48
C ILE A 107 -15.42 1.17 10.54
N HIS A 108 -14.97 0.90 11.76
CA HIS A 108 -14.93 1.92 12.82
C HIS A 108 -14.03 3.11 12.46
N ALA A 109 -12.95 2.89 11.71
CA ALA A 109 -12.11 3.98 11.22
C ALA A 109 -12.82 4.83 10.16
N VAL A 110 -13.63 4.21 9.28
CA VAL A 110 -14.50 4.93 8.35
C VAL A 110 -15.56 5.75 9.10
N GLN A 111 -16.24 5.15 10.07
CA GLN A 111 -17.23 5.80 10.94
C GLN A 111 -16.66 6.99 11.72
N LYS A 112 -15.40 6.91 12.18
CA LYS A 112 -14.73 8.03 12.85
C LYS A 112 -14.27 9.14 11.92
N SER A 113 -14.34 8.91 10.61
CA SER A 113 -13.82 9.79 9.57
C SER A 113 -14.93 10.29 8.64
N CYS A 114 -16.20 10.27 9.08
CA CYS A 114 -17.34 10.78 8.33
C CYS A 114 -17.10 12.20 7.81
N ASP A 115 -16.70 13.11 8.70
CA ASP A 115 -16.54 14.53 8.38
C ASP A 115 -15.09 14.89 7.99
N ALA A 116 -14.29 13.89 7.60
CA ALA A 116 -12.91 14.10 7.18
C ALA A 116 -12.83 15.04 5.97
N GLU A 117 -11.78 15.86 5.94
CA GLU A 117 -11.54 16.82 4.87
C GLU A 117 -11.30 16.11 3.53
N ILE A 118 -11.77 16.72 2.44
CA ILE A 118 -11.53 16.25 1.08
C ILE A 118 -10.30 16.97 0.52
N GLU A 119 -9.24 16.21 0.30
CA GLU A 119 -8.02 16.64 -0.36
C GLU A 119 -8.07 16.23 -1.84
N ASP A 120 -8.05 17.21 -2.73
CA ASP A 120 -8.08 16.98 -4.18
C ASP A 120 -6.66 16.98 -4.77
N LEU A 121 -6.13 15.78 -5.03
CA LEU A 121 -4.82 15.58 -5.64
C LEU A 121 -4.87 15.60 -7.18
N THR A 122 -6.02 15.87 -7.79
CA THR A 122 -6.18 15.93 -9.25
C THR A 122 -5.81 17.30 -9.82
N VAL A 123 -5.80 18.34 -8.98
CA VAL A 123 -5.51 19.73 -9.36
C VAL A 123 -4.00 20.01 -9.36
N THR A 124 -3.20 19.17 -8.70
CA THR A 124 -1.74 19.32 -8.53
C THR A 124 -0.92 19.04 -9.79
N GLN A 125 -1.54 18.82 -10.96
CA GLN A 125 -0.85 18.70 -12.25
C GLN A 125 -1.04 19.92 -13.19
N THR A 126 -1.34 21.10 -12.67
CA THR A 126 -1.40 22.33 -13.48
C THR A 126 -0.60 23.49 -12.87
N LYS A 127 0.72 23.35 -12.87
CA LYS A 127 1.79 24.37 -12.89
C LYS A 127 3.05 23.53 -13.20
N GLU A 128 3.71 23.57 -14.35
CA GLU A 128 4.09 24.66 -15.24
C GLU A 128 4.18 24.15 -16.69
N THR A 129 3.90 25.01 -17.66
CA THR A 129 4.38 24.83 -19.04
C THR A 129 4.89 26.18 -19.51
N ALA A 130 6.21 26.34 -19.51
CA ALA A 130 6.95 27.16 -20.47
C ALA A 130 8.46 26.85 -20.35
N VAL A 131 8.96 26.10 -21.34
CA VAL A 131 10.28 26.15 -22.02
C VAL A 131 11.56 26.51 -21.22
N ASP A 132 12.61 25.67 -21.32
CA ASP A 132 13.64 25.78 -22.38
C ASP A 132 14.61 24.57 -22.35
N GLU A 133 15.25 24.30 -23.49
CA GLU A 133 16.08 23.15 -23.82
C GLU A 133 17.53 23.22 -23.29
N THR A 134 18.19 22.06 -23.31
CA THR A 134 19.65 21.80 -23.38
C THR A 134 20.52 22.01 -22.12
N GLU A 135 21.00 20.90 -21.53
CA GLU A 135 22.44 20.62 -21.40
C GLU A 135 22.73 19.17 -20.97
N THR A 136 23.92 18.70 -21.32
CA THR A 136 24.37 17.30 -21.44
C THR A 136 24.82 16.61 -20.13
N LEU A 137 24.80 15.27 -20.17
CA LEU A 137 25.28 14.25 -19.21
C LEU A 137 26.66 14.53 -18.55
N PRO A 138 26.96 13.92 -17.37
CA PRO A 138 27.78 12.71 -17.42
C PRO A 138 27.37 11.55 -16.47
N LYS A 139 27.95 10.39 -16.78
CA LYS A 139 27.85 9.06 -16.14
C LYS A 139 28.54 8.96 -14.76
N ASP A 140 28.21 7.84 -14.10
CA ASP A 140 28.89 7.13 -13.00
C ASP A 140 28.72 7.66 -11.57
N SER A 141 28.02 6.90 -10.73
CA SER A 141 28.67 5.94 -9.80
C SER A 141 27.69 5.45 -8.73
N GLU A 142 27.80 4.18 -8.39
CA GLU A 142 27.02 3.46 -7.37
C GLU A 142 27.12 4.12 -5.98
N LYS A 143 26.00 4.22 -5.27
CA LYS A 143 26.01 4.31 -3.80
C LYS A 143 24.74 3.74 -3.16
N PRO A 144 24.84 2.92 -2.11
CA PRO A 144 23.70 2.27 -1.46
C PRO A 144 22.97 3.21 -0.49
N THR A 145 21.65 3.08 -0.43
CA THR A 145 20.76 3.85 0.47
C THR A 145 20.75 3.24 1.88
N VAL A 146 20.77 4.11 2.91
CA VAL A 146 21.14 3.85 4.31
C VAL A 146 19.96 3.45 5.21
N THR A 147 20.21 2.70 6.28
CA THR A 147 19.27 2.17 7.29
C THR A 147 19.35 2.91 8.64
N PHE A 148 18.26 2.89 9.44
CA PHE A 148 18.22 3.42 10.82
C PHE A 148 18.84 2.44 11.85
N GLU A 149 19.71 2.97 12.73
CA GLU A 149 20.53 2.19 13.68
C GLU A 149 19.88 2.01 15.06
N SER A 150 19.98 0.80 15.61
CA SER A 150 20.12 0.60 17.07
C SER A 150 20.83 -0.69 17.48
N THR A 151 21.41 -1.42 16.53
CA THR A 151 22.33 -2.55 16.68
C THR A 151 23.30 -2.39 15.51
N GLY A 152 24.60 -2.67 15.63
CA GLY A 152 25.57 -2.39 14.54
C GLY A 152 25.37 -3.22 13.25
N ILE A 153 24.21 -3.84 13.09
CA ILE A 153 23.78 -4.61 11.95
C ILE A 153 23.15 -3.67 10.92
N LYS A 154 23.68 -3.71 9.69
CA LYS A 154 23.22 -2.91 8.56
C LYS A 154 22.62 -3.81 7.49
N LEU A 155 21.40 -3.49 7.04
CA LEU A 155 20.78 -4.11 5.87
C LEU A 155 20.72 -3.11 4.73
N GLU A 156 21.27 -3.50 3.58
CA GLU A 156 21.29 -2.71 2.35
C GLU A 156 20.42 -3.35 1.28
N LEU A 157 19.74 -2.53 0.48
CA LEU A 157 19.02 -2.92 -0.74
C LEU A 157 19.43 -1.96 -1.86
N ALA A 158 19.81 -2.51 -3.01
CA ALA A 158 20.19 -1.73 -4.19
C ALA A 158 19.00 -0.90 -4.70
N LYS A 159 19.29 0.21 -5.41
CA LYS A 159 18.25 1.04 -6.01
C LYS A 159 17.44 0.21 -7.01
N LEU A 160 16.12 0.21 -6.86
CA LEU A 160 15.19 -0.50 -7.73
C LEU A 160 14.85 0.35 -8.97
N PRO A 161 14.47 -0.29 -10.08
CA PRO A 161 13.94 0.44 -11.23
C PRO A 161 12.68 1.22 -10.82
N GLU A 162 12.56 2.45 -11.30
CA GLU A 162 11.38 3.29 -11.03
C GLU A 162 10.12 2.75 -11.73
N GLN A 163 10.31 1.93 -12.78
CA GLN A 163 9.24 1.34 -13.56
C GLN A 163 9.62 -0.01 -14.16
N VAL A 164 8.67 -0.95 -14.17
CA VAL A 164 8.79 -2.30 -14.73
C VAL A 164 7.49 -2.70 -15.42
N ASN A 165 7.52 -3.70 -16.30
CA ASN A 165 6.29 -4.25 -16.89
C ASN A 165 5.74 -5.41 -16.07
N ALA A 166 4.42 -5.58 -16.06
CA ALA A 166 3.76 -6.74 -15.48
C ALA A 166 4.30 -8.03 -16.14
N GLY A 167 4.74 -8.96 -15.31
CA GLY A 167 5.34 -10.22 -15.72
C GLY A 167 6.86 -10.19 -15.92
N GLU A 168 7.49 -9.01 -15.87
CA GLU A 168 8.94 -8.87 -15.87
C GLU A 168 9.55 -9.41 -14.56
N VAL A 169 10.73 -10.02 -14.62
CA VAL A 169 11.42 -10.49 -13.41
C VAL A 169 12.46 -9.46 -13.00
N ILE A 170 12.29 -8.90 -11.80
CA ILE A 170 13.31 -8.06 -11.16
C ILE A 170 14.03 -8.81 -10.06
N PHE A 171 15.28 -8.41 -9.81
CA PHE A 171 16.12 -8.98 -8.77
C PHE A 171 16.39 -7.96 -7.69
N PHE A 172 15.91 -8.24 -6.47
CA PHE A 172 16.26 -7.47 -5.29
C PHE A 172 17.63 -7.92 -4.80
N LYS A 173 18.61 -7.02 -4.88
CA LYS A 173 20.01 -7.31 -4.52
C LYS A 173 20.41 -6.46 -3.33
N GLY A 174 21.17 -7.05 -2.42
CA GLY A 174 21.66 -6.31 -1.27
C GLY A 174 22.58 -7.12 -0.39
N LYS A 175 22.86 -6.59 0.81
CA LYS A 175 23.79 -7.19 1.75
C LYS A 175 23.35 -6.96 3.19
N LEU A 176 23.49 -7.99 4.02
CA LEU A 176 23.35 -7.89 5.47
C LEU A 176 24.75 -7.93 6.09
N ILE A 177 25.11 -6.89 6.83
CA ILE A 177 26.44 -6.66 7.39
C ILE A 177 26.28 -6.57 8.91
N GLY A 178 27.08 -7.31 9.66
CA GLY A 178 27.12 -7.24 11.12
C GLY A 178 28.03 -6.12 11.64
N ASP A 179 28.03 -5.92 12.95
CA ASP A 179 28.77 -4.88 13.67
C ASP A 179 30.28 -4.88 13.39
N ASN A 180 30.84 -6.04 13.04
CA ASN A 180 32.24 -6.22 12.68
C ASN A 180 32.57 -5.91 11.20
N GLY A 181 31.60 -5.43 10.43
CA GLY A 181 31.73 -5.15 8.99
C GLY A 181 31.72 -6.40 8.11
N THR A 182 31.56 -7.60 8.67
CA THR A 182 31.45 -8.85 7.89
C THR A 182 30.00 -9.13 7.51
N GLY A 183 29.82 -9.81 6.38
CA GLY A 183 28.49 -10.27 5.98
C GLY A 183 27.95 -11.33 6.94
N ILE A 184 26.65 -11.27 7.22
CA ILE A 184 25.98 -12.27 8.05
C ILE A 184 25.45 -13.37 7.11
N PRO A 185 25.98 -14.61 7.16
CA PRO A 185 25.55 -15.68 6.29
C PRO A 185 24.28 -16.38 6.78
N ASN A 186 23.56 -17.02 5.86
CA ASN A 186 22.36 -17.82 6.13
C ASN A 186 21.29 -17.08 6.95
N ALA A 187 21.21 -15.76 6.80
CA ALA A 187 20.25 -14.90 7.46
C ALA A 187 19.00 -14.76 6.61
N LYS A 188 17.83 -14.89 7.23
CA LYS A 188 16.54 -14.83 6.56
C LYS A 188 16.18 -13.39 6.18
N ILE A 189 16.10 -13.12 4.87
CA ILE A 189 15.68 -11.84 4.31
C ILE A 189 14.30 -12.02 3.65
N SER A 190 13.34 -11.19 4.06
CA SER A 190 12.07 -11.04 3.34
C SER A 190 12.08 -9.78 2.50
N ILE A 191 11.61 -9.90 1.27
CA ILE A 191 11.19 -8.75 0.48
C ILE A 191 9.70 -8.54 0.72
N ARG A 192 9.37 -7.34 1.12
CA ARG A 192 8.02 -6.97 1.53
C ARG A 192 7.51 -5.81 0.69
N GLU A 193 6.22 -5.89 0.41
CA GLU A 193 5.43 -4.80 -0.12
C GLU A 193 4.82 -4.08 1.09
N HIS A 194 5.08 -2.78 1.18
CA HIS A 194 4.59 -1.94 2.25
C HIS A 194 3.15 -1.53 1.97
N ASP A 195 2.25 -2.34 2.50
CA ASP A 195 0.84 -2.01 2.49
C ASP A 195 0.62 -0.71 3.27
N ARG A 196 0.17 0.33 2.55
CA ARG A 196 -0.20 1.63 3.12
C ARG A 196 -1.48 1.55 3.97
N SER A 197 -2.02 0.36 4.22
CA SER A 197 -3.18 0.06 5.05
C SER A 197 -2.83 -0.23 6.51
N TYR A 198 -3.85 -0.60 7.29
CA TYR A 198 -3.78 -1.15 8.64
C TYR A 198 -3.18 -2.56 8.74
N LEU A 199 -2.86 -3.15 7.60
CA LEU A 199 -2.42 -4.52 7.48
C LEU A 199 -0.92 -4.66 7.70
N THR A 200 -0.51 -5.92 7.81
CA THR A 200 0.89 -6.31 7.81
C THR A 200 1.38 -6.40 6.37
N ASP A 201 2.48 -5.71 6.08
CA ASP A 201 3.19 -5.70 4.80
C ASP A 201 3.28 -7.10 4.17
N GLU A 202 2.84 -7.25 2.91
CA GLU A 202 2.82 -8.53 2.18
C GLU A 202 4.25 -9.02 1.98
N ILE A 203 4.51 -10.28 2.33
CA ILE A 203 5.79 -10.91 2.01
C ILE A 203 5.74 -11.39 0.56
N LEU A 204 6.42 -10.68 -0.33
CA LEU A 204 6.52 -11.07 -1.73
C LEU A 204 7.40 -12.31 -1.92
N ARG A 205 8.47 -12.39 -1.13
CA ARG A 205 9.51 -13.40 -1.29
C ARG A 205 10.39 -13.49 -0.04
N VAL A 206 10.91 -14.68 0.24
CA VAL A 206 11.89 -14.91 1.30
C VAL A 206 13.06 -15.69 0.73
N GLU A 207 14.27 -15.33 1.12
CA GLU A 207 15.51 -16.06 0.84
C GLU A 207 16.52 -15.89 1.98
N TYR A 208 17.64 -16.62 1.89
CA TYR A 208 18.74 -16.54 2.84
C TYR A 208 19.95 -15.85 2.21
N THR A 209 20.71 -15.10 3.03
CA THR A 209 22.00 -14.54 2.60
C THR A 209 23.03 -15.63 2.31
N LYS A 210 23.91 -15.35 1.36
CA LYS A 210 25.10 -16.16 1.04
C LYS A 210 26.16 -16.03 2.12
N GLU A 211 27.23 -16.80 2.02
CA GLU A 211 28.39 -16.79 2.94
C GLU A 211 28.97 -15.39 3.18
N ASP A 212 28.94 -14.52 2.18
CA ASP A 212 29.45 -13.15 2.27
C ASP A 212 28.40 -12.14 2.77
N GLY A 213 27.22 -12.59 3.18
CA GLY A 213 26.08 -11.78 3.59
C GLY A 213 25.25 -11.17 2.46
N SER A 214 25.62 -11.40 1.19
CA SER A 214 24.85 -10.90 0.06
C SER A 214 23.57 -11.69 -0.17
N TYR A 215 22.55 -11.07 -0.75
CA TYR A 215 21.33 -11.74 -1.18
C TYR A 215 20.92 -11.26 -2.57
N GLU A 216 20.27 -12.15 -3.32
CA GLU A 216 19.68 -11.85 -4.63
C GLU A 216 18.36 -12.60 -4.76
N ILE A 217 17.26 -11.86 -4.88
CA ILE A 217 15.91 -12.40 -4.78
C ILE A 217 15.13 -12.01 -6.03
N GLY A 218 14.85 -12.99 -6.89
CA GLY A 218 14.01 -12.79 -8.07
C GLY A 218 12.53 -12.72 -7.70
N TRP A 219 11.83 -11.73 -8.25
CA TRP A 219 10.39 -11.57 -8.17
C TRP A 219 9.81 -11.21 -9.52
N LYS A 220 8.74 -11.92 -9.90
CA LYS A 220 7.99 -11.61 -11.11
C LYS A 220 7.00 -10.50 -10.79
N ALA A 221 7.23 -9.32 -11.35
CA ALA A 221 6.39 -8.15 -11.16
C ALA A 221 4.94 -8.49 -11.48
N LYS A 222 4.07 -8.27 -10.52
CA LYS A 222 2.62 -8.41 -10.63
C LYS A 222 1.99 -7.22 -9.93
N SER A 223 0.80 -6.80 -10.36
CA SER A 223 0.00 -5.87 -9.57
C SER A 223 -0.13 -6.45 -8.16
N VAL A 224 0.37 -5.69 -7.20
CA VAL A 224 0.36 -6.01 -5.76
C VAL A 224 -0.83 -5.32 -5.10
N ASP A 225 -1.11 -4.09 -5.52
CA ASP A 225 -2.30 -3.36 -5.16
C ASP A 225 -3.33 -3.43 -6.28
N TRP A 226 -4.60 -3.63 -5.93
CA TRP A 226 -5.72 -3.64 -6.90
C TRP A 226 -6.25 -2.23 -7.21
N TRP A 227 -5.64 -1.19 -6.63
CA TRP A 227 -6.09 0.21 -6.70
C TRP A 227 -4.99 1.21 -7.11
N ASP A 228 -3.73 0.81 -7.15
CA ASP A 228 -2.67 1.54 -7.82
C ASP A 228 -1.64 0.59 -8.44
N ASP A 229 -0.94 1.09 -9.46
CA ASP A 229 0.07 0.33 -10.20
C ASP A 229 1.44 0.45 -9.53
N THR A 230 1.50 0.68 -8.22
CA THR A 230 2.75 0.95 -7.53
C THR A 230 3.01 -0.09 -6.45
N ALA A 231 4.27 -0.50 -6.34
CA ALA A 231 4.72 -1.40 -5.30
C ALA A 231 5.71 -0.65 -4.41
N GLU A 232 5.47 -0.65 -3.10
CA GLU A 232 6.36 -0.05 -2.13
C GLU A 232 7.26 -1.10 -1.48
N ILE A 233 8.44 -1.32 -2.07
CA ILE A 233 9.29 -2.44 -1.73
C ILE A 233 10.34 -2.07 -0.70
N TYR A 234 10.54 -2.95 0.28
CA TYR A 234 11.71 -2.92 1.15
C TYR A 234 12.18 -4.33 1.51
N ALA A 235 13.44 -4.45 1.92
CA ALA A 235 13.99 -5.68 2.46
C ALA A 235 13.95 -5.63 4.00
N GLN A 236 13.63 -6.75 4.63
CA GLN A 236 13.65 -6.91 6.08
C GLN A 236 14.48 -8.14 6.46
N TYR A 237 15.32 -7.98 7.48
CA TYR A 237 15.98 -9.08 8.14
C TYR A 237 15.06 -9.63 9.25
N ASP A 238 14.58 -10.86 9.06
CA ASP A 238 13.65 -11.52 9.97
C ASP A 238 14.44 -12.32 11.03
N GLN A 239 14.56 -11.79 12.25
CA GLN A 239 15.11 -12.51 13.40
C GLN A 239 14.00 -13.24 14.19
N ASP A 240 14.36 -14.34 14.84
CA ASP A 240 13.46 -15.08 15.72
C ASP A 240 13.14 -14.28 17.00
N LYS A 241 12.02 -13.55 16.92
CA LYS A 241 11.06 -13.25 17.98
C LYS A 241 11.26 -12.14 19.03
N GLU A 242 12.37 -11.41 19.19
CA GLU A 242 12.41 -10.33 20.21
C GLU A 242 13.19 -9.05 19.89
N ILE A 243 13.49 -8.73 18.62
CA ILE A 243 14.30 -7.54 18.29
C ILE A 243 13.66 -6.67 17.20
N LYS A 244 13.88 -5.36 17.31
CA LYS A 244 13.57 -4.32 16.30
C LYS A 244 13.77 -4.86 14.88
N HIS A 245 12.74 -4.77 14.05
CA HIS A 245 12.83 -5.13 12.64
C HIS A 245 13.88 -4.26 11.94
N ILE A 246 14.99 -4.88 11.52
CA ILE A 246 15.99 -4.22 10.68
C ILE A 246 15.48 -4.28 9.24
N ARG A 247 15.17 -3.12 8.67
CA ARG A 247 14.61 -3.00 7.33
C ARG A 247 15.19 -1.83 6.56
N THR A 248 15.25 -1.95 5.24
CA THR A 248 15.69 -0.88 4.36
C THR A 248 14.65 0.22 4.24
N GLU A 249 15.03 1.35 3.64
CA GLU A 249 14.05 2.32 3.17
C GLU A 249 13.12 1.70 2.13
N ILE A 250 11.90 2.24 2.09
CA ILE A 250 10.88 1.87 1.11
C ILE A 250 11.25 2.50 -0.23
N GLN A 251 11.34 1.68 -1.26
CA GLN A 251 11.55 2.10 -2.64
C GLN A 251 10.29 1.84 -3.45
N LYS A 252 9.88 2.83 -4.26
CA LYS A 252 8.65 2.76 -5.04
C LYS A 252 8.95 2.30 -6.47
N ILE A 253 8.18 1.34 -6.97
CA ILE A 253 8.22 0.85 -8.35
C ILE A 253 6.85 1.03 -9.00
N VAL A 254 6.78 1.54 -10.22
CA VAL A 254 5.55 1.57 -11.04
C VAL A 254 5.49 0.33 -11.94
N ILE A 255 4.39 -0.41 -11.94
CA ILE A 255 4.17 -1.63 -12.72
C ILE A 255 3.20 -1.31 -13.86
N LYS A 256 3.67 -1.40 -15.11
CA LYS A 256 2.89 -1.13 -16.33
C LYS A 256 2.33 -2.38 -17.00
#